data_AF-A0A958BAG4-F1
#
_entry.id   AF-A0A958BAG4-F1
#
_cell.length_a   1.000
_cell.length_b   1.000
_cell.length_c   1.000
_cell.angle_alpha   90.00
_cell.angle_beta   90.00
_cell.angle_gamma   90.00
#
_symmetry.space_group_name_H-M   'P 1'
#
loop_
_entity.id
_entity.type
_entity.pdbx_description
1 polymer ?
#
loop_
_entity_poly.entity_id
_entity_poly.type
_entity_poly.pdbx_seq_one_letter_code
_entity_poly.pdbx_strand_id
1 'polypeptide(L)'
;MLIGVFSDIHDNLENLDKVLAVFNNRQVECLIFCGDFCSPIPSRVVGGGFQGDIHVVFGNGDGDRFAISNVAKNQYPNLKLHGEYAELDFDGVKVAVTHYPFYAKALARTGDYQAVFSGHTHEQTEERIGDCLWLNP
;
A
#
# COMPACT_ATOMS: atom_id res chain seq x y z
N MET A 1 8.54 9.41 -11.98
CA MET A 1 7.55 8.37 -11.67
C MET A 1 6.55 8.90 -10.67
N LEU A 2 5.25 8.73 -10.88
CA LEU A 2 4.21 9.07 -9.89
C LEU A 2 3.69 7.80 -9.21
N ILE A 3 3.70 7.77 -7.87
CA ILE A 3 3.25 6.64 -7.05
C ILE A 3 2.04 7.07 -6.22
N GLY A 4 0.97 6.27 -6.26
CA GLY A 4 -0.20 6.43 -5.39
C GLY A 4 -0.02 5.61 -4.11
N VAL A 5 -0.26 6.22 -2.96
CA VAL A 5 -0.19 5.55 -1.65
C VAL A 5 -1.54 5.68 -0.96
N PHE A 6 -2.07 4.58 -0.44
CA PHE A 6 -3.35 4.52 0.26
C PHE A 6 -3.38 3.33 1.23
N SER A 7 -4.33 3.32 2.16
CA SER A 7 -4.45 2.28 3.20
C SER A 7 -5.91 2.17 3.63
N ASP A 8 -6.23 1.16 4.46
CA ASP A 8 -7.41 1.16 5.32
C ASP A 8 -8.71 1.40 4.54
N ILE A 9 -8.91 0.62 3.48
CA ILE A 9 -10.13 0.74 2.67
C ILE A 9 -11.34 0.13 3.38
N HIS A 10 -11.13 -0.86 4.26
CA HIS A 10 -12.15 -1.44 5.13
C HIS A 10 -13.46 -1.77 4.39
N ASP A 11 -13.37 -2.53 3.29
CA ASP A 11 -14.50 -2.88 2.43
C ASP A 11 -15.29 -1.72 1.79
N ASN A 12 -14.80 -0.48 1.88
CA ASN A 12 -15.46 0.70 1.29
C ASN A 12 -15.20 0.81 -0.22
N LEU A 13 -15.95 0.03 -1.00
CA LEU A 13 -15.83 -0.04 -2.46
C LEU A 13 -16.12 1.30 -3.15
N GLU A 14 -17.03 2.11 -2.60
CA GLU A 14 -17.36 3.42 -3.18
C GLU A 14 -16.15 4.37 -3.14
N ASN A 15 -15.45 4.41 -2.00
CA ASN A 15 -14.23 5.21 -1.88
C ASN A 15 -13.07 4.60 -2.68
N LEU A 16 -13.02 3.28 -2.81
CA LEU A 16 -12.03 2.59 -3.62
C LEU A 16 -12.17 2.96 -5.10
N ASP A 17 -13.39 2.97 -5.64
CA ASP A 17 -13.65 3.37 -7.02
C ASP A 17 -13.23 4.84 -7.25
N LYS A 18 -13.53 5.72 -6.29
CA LYS A 18 -13.10 7.13 -6.35
C LYS A 18 -11.58 7.26 -6.35
N VAL A 19 -10.86 6.54 -5.49
CA VAL A 19 -9.40 6.65 -5.40
C VAL A 19 -8.72 6.09 -6.65
N LEU A 20 -9.21 4.97 -7.18
CA LEU A 20 -8.71 4.39 -8.43
C LEU A 20 -8.94 5.33 -9.62
N ALA A 21 -10.09 5.99 -9.68
CA ALA A 21 -10.35 7.02 -10.70
C ALA A 21 -9.36 8.19 -10.59
N VAL A 22 -9.06 8.66 -9.37
CA VAL A 22 -8.04 9.71 -9.16
C VAL A 22 -6.66 9.26 -9.63
N PHE A 23 -6.24 8.04 -9.29
CA PHE A 23 -4.94 7.51 -9.70
C PHE A 23 -4.83 7.35 -11.22
N ASN A 24 -5.85 6.78 -11.87
CA ASN A 24 -5.89 6.63 -13.32
C ASN A 24 -5.88 7.99 -14.03
N ASN A 25 -6.67 8.96 -13.57
CA ASN A 25 -6.73 10.30 -14.17
C ASN A 25 -5.42 11.07 -14.02
N ARG A 26 -4.67 10.83 -12.93
CA ARG A 26 -3.35 11.43 -12.70
C ARG A 26 -2.20 10.67 -13.37
N GLN A 27 -2.51 9.60 -14.11
CA GLN A 27 -1.52 8.74 -14.76
C GLN A 27 -0.49 8.21 -13.76
N VAL A 28 -0.95 7.83 -12.57
CA VAL A 28 -0.12 7.13 -11.57
C VAL A 28 0.40 5.82 -12.19
N GLU A 29 1.68 5.56 -12.01
CA GLU A 29 2.37 4.43 -12.66
C GLU A 29 2.43 3.19 -11.76
N CYS A 30 2.39 3.39 -10.44
CA CYS A 30 2.44 2.33 -9.43
C CYS A 30 1.62 2.70 -8.20
N LEU A 31 1.02 1.71 -7.56
CA LEU A 31 0.31 1.86 -6.29
C LEU A 31 1.02 1.14 -5.15
N ILE A 32 0.91 1.70 -3.95
CA ILE A 32 1.28 1.10 -2.68
C ILE A 32 0.04 1.10 -1.78
N PHE A 33 -0.39 -0.07 -1.34
CA PHE A 33 -1.47 -0.26 -0.39
C PHE A 33 -0.91 -0.75 0.96
N CYS A 34 -1.09 0.04 2.02
CA CYS A 34 -0.49 -0.22 3.33
C CYS A 34 -1.30 -1.19 4.21
N GLY A 35 -2.29 -1.91 3.66
CA GLY A 35 -3.03 -2.98 4.34
C GLY A 35 -4.46 -2.60 4.71
N ASP A 36 -5.18 -3.58 5.26
CA ASP A 36 -6.59 -3.50 5.65
C ASP A 36 -7.55 -3.33 4.46
N PHE A 37 -7.52 -4.31 3.55
CA PHE A 37 -8.66 -4.59 2.68
C PHE A 37 -9.88 -5.06 3.48
N CYS A 38 -9.64 -5.80 4.56
CA CYS A 38 -10.61 -6.55 5.37
C CYS A 38 -11.11 -7.81 4.69
N SER A 39 -12.03 -7.70 3.73
CA SER A 39 -12.46 -8.86 2.94
C SER A 39 -11.60 -9.04 1.68
N PRO A 40 -11.74 -10.17 0.97
CA PRO A 40 -11.09 -10.36 -0.32
C PRO A 40 -11.75 -9.59 -1.48
N ILE A 41 -12.86 -8.88 -1.29
CA ILE A 41 -13.56 -8.19 -2.40
C ILE A 41 -12.76 -6.96 -2.87
N PRO A 42 -12.31 -6.04 -1.99
CA PRO A 42 -11.50 -4.89 -2.38
C PRO A 42 -10.25 -5.25 -3.18
N SER A 43 -9.55 -6.34 -2.83
CA SER A 43 -8.34 -6.75 -3.55
C SER A 43 -8.61 -7.10 -5.02
N ARG A 44 -9.81 -7.63 -5.34
CA ARG A 44 -10.24 -7.88 -6.73
C ARG A 44 -10.56 -6.59 -7.47
N VAL A 45 -11.22 -5.65 -6.80
CA VAL A 45 -11.57 -4.34 -7.36
C VAL A 45 -10.30 -3.55 -7.68
N VAL A 46 -9.35 -3.50 -6.74
CA VAL A 46 -8.03 -2.87 -6.95
C VAL A 46 -7.27 -3.54 -8.09
N GLY A 47 -7.14 -4.87 -8.07
CA GLY A 47 -6.40 -5.63 -9.09
C GLY A 47 -6.96 -5.43 -10.51
N GLY A 48 -8.30 -5.37 -10.66
CA GLY A 48 -8.95 -5.14 -11.95
C GLY A 48 -9.06 -3.67 -12.36
N GLY A 49 -9.05 -2.74 -11.40
CA GLY A 49 -9.29 -1.32 -11.62
C GLY A 49 -8.04 -0.47 -11.88
N PHE A 50 -6.85 -1.04 -11.73
CA PHE A 50 -5.58 -0.37 -12.01
C PHE A 50 -4.67 -1.26 -12.86
N GLN A 51 -4.04 -0.70 -13.88
CA GLN A 51 -3.24 -1.46 -14.85
C GLN A 51 -1.76 -1.62 -14.48
N GLY A 52 -1.22 -0.68 -13.68
CA GLY A 52 0.16 -0.74 -13.22
C GLY A 52 0.34 -1.71 -12.04
N ASP A 53 1.56 -1.77 -11.52
CA ASP A 53 1.90 -2.60 -10.36
C ASP A 53 1.28 -2.04 -9.07
N ILE A 54 0.83 -2.94 -8.21
CA ILE A 54 0.16 -2.63 -6.94
C ILE A 54 0.87 -3.41 -5.85
N HIS A 55 1.68 -2.74 -5.05
CA HIS A 55 2.43 -3.34 -3.95
C HIS A 55 1.58 -3.31 -2.69
N VAL A 56 1.34 -4.48 -2.11
CA VAL A 56 0.45 -4.65 -0.96
C VAL A 56 1.18 -5.30 0.20
N VAL A 57 0.99 -4.75 1.39
CA VAL A 57 1.24 -5.47 2.66
C VAL A 57 -0.09 -5.76 3.34
N PHE A 58 -0.11 -6.77 4.21
CA PHE A 58 -1.25 -7.05 5.08
C PHE A 58 -1.33 -6.06 6.24
N GLY A 59 -2.55 -5.76 6.65
CA GLY A 59 -2.83 -5.16 7.96
C GLY A 59 -3.57 -6.12 8.89
N ASN A 60 -3.92 -5.64 10.10
CA ASN A 60 -4.61 -6.47 11.11
C ASN A 60 -6.08 -6.75 10.77
N GLY A 61 -6.72 -5.92 9.97
CA GLY A 61 -8.10 -6.06 9.53
C GLY A 61 -8.28 -7.13 8.45
N ASP A 62 -7.22 -7.51 7.73
CA ASP A 62 -7.27 -8.52 6.67
C ASP A 62 -7.62 -9.92 7.22
N GLY A 63 -8.90 -10.28 7.15
CA GLY A 63 -9.43 -11.49 7.76
C GLY A 63 -9.11 -12.76 6.98
N ASP A 64 -9.55 -12.82 5.72
CA ASP A 64 -9.30 -13.99 4.84
C ASP A 64 -8.05 -13.78 3.97
N ARG A 65 -6.90 -13.82 4.64
CA ARG A 65 -5.58 -13.66 4.02
C ARG A 65 -5.29 -14.72 2.96
N PHE A 66 -5.87 -15.92 3.10
CA PHE A 66 -5.72 -16.98 2.10
C PHE A 66 -6.42 -16.60 0.79
N ALA A 67 -7.68 -16.15 0.87
CA ALA A 67 -8.41 -15.71 -0.30
C ALA A 67 -7.80 -14.45 -0.94
N ILE A 68 -7.33 -13.48 -0.15
CA ILE A 68 -6.60 -12.29 -0.65
C ILE A 68 -5.32 -12.74 -1.40
N SER A 69 -4.55 -13.65 -0.81
CA SER A 69 -3.35 -14.20 -1.45
C SER A 69 -3.68 -14.94 -2.75
N ASN A 70 -4.80 -15.67 -2.78
CA ASN A 70 -5.26 -16.36 -3.98
C ASN A 70 -5.66 -15.39 -5.10
N VAL A 71 -6.28 -14.26 -4.76
CA VAL A 71 -6.59 -13.17 -5.71
C VAL A 71 -5.30 -12.63 -6.33
N ALA A 72 -4.32 -12.27 -5.51
CA ALA A 72 -3.01 -11.79 -5.97
C ALA A 72 -2.27 -12.82 -6.85
N LYS A 73 -2.25 -14.08 -6.43
CA LYS A 73 -1.48 -15.13 -7.12
C LYS A 73 -2.12 -15.61 -8.42
N ASN A 74 -3.45 -15.75 -8.44
CA ASN A 74 -4.13 -16.51 -9.48
C ASN A 74 -5.10 -15.66 -10.34
N GLN A 75 -5.40 -14.43 -9.95
CA GLN A 75 -6.37 -13.58 -10.68
C GLN A 75 -5.73 -12.31 -11.23
N TYR A 76 -4.91 -11.62 -10.43
CA TYR A 76 -4.35 -10.31 -10.79
C TYR A 76 -2.83 -10.27 -10.57
N PRO A 77 -2.01 -10.61 -11.58
CA PRO A 77 -0.56 -10.67 -11.45
C PRO A 77 0.11 -9.32 -11.16
N ASN A 78 -0.58 -8.20 -11.41
CA ASN A 78 -0.18 -6.84 -11.04
C ASN A 78 -0.37 -6.55 -9.54
N LEU A 79 -1.18 -7.33 -8.82
CA LEU A 79 -1.38 -7.23 -7.38
C LEU A 79 -0.28 -7.99 -6.64
N LYS A 80 0.82 -7.31 -6.35
CA LYS A 80 2.01 -7.87 -5.69
C LYS A 80 1.86 -7.83 -4.18
N LEU A 81 1.44 -8.95 -3.59
CA LEU A 81 1.32 -9.12 -2.15
C LEU A 81 2.64 -9.57 -1.51
N HIS A 82 3.16 -8.77 -0.57
CA HIS A 82 4.49 -8.96 0.03
C HIS A 82 4.48 -9.60 1.43
N GLY A 83 3.30 -9.81 2.02
CA GLY A 83 3.19 -10.26 3.42
C GLY A 83 3.05 -9.08 4.37
N GLU A 84 3.76 -9.09 5.50
CA GLU A 84 3.66 -8.04 6.54
C GLU A 84 4.45 -6.76 6.21
N TYR A 85 5.37 -6.88 5.25
CA TYR A 85 6.43 -5.92 5.02
C TYR A 85 6.90 -5.99 3.56
N ALA A 86 7.28 -4.85 2.99
CA ALA A 86 7.89 -4.77 1.68
C ALA A 86 9.08 -3.79 1.68
N GLU A 87 10.13 -4.17 0.95
CA GLU A 87 11.18 -3.26 0.49
C GLU A 87 11.06 -3.13 -1.02
N LEU A 88 10.92 -1.88 -1.47
CA LEU A 88 10.74 -1.53 -2.86
C LEU A 88 11.89 -0.62 -3.29
N ASP A 89 12.33 -0.80 -4.53
CA ASP A 89 13.35 0.05 -5.15
C ASP A 89 12.74 0.63 -6.42
N PHE A 90 12.65 1.96 -6.45
CA PHE A 90 12.18 2.72 -7.60
C PHE A 90 13.34 3.54 -8.15
N ASP A 91 14.11 2.96 -9.08
CA ASP A 91 15.29 3.58 -9.69
C ASP A 91 16.33 4.08 -8.66
N GLY A 92 16.61 3.26 -7.65
CA GLY A 92 17.53 3.56 -6.54
C GLY A 92 16.89 4.33 -5.38
N VAL A 93 15.61 4.70 -5.48
CA VAL A 93 14.84 5.23 -4.36
C VAL A 93 14.27 4.07 -3.56
N LYS A 94 14.87 3.82 -2.39
CA LYS A 94 14.46 2.75 -1.47
C LYS A 94 13.26 3.19 -0.64
N VAL A 95 12.21 2.37 -0.68
CA VAL A 95 10.96 2.57 0.03
C VAL A 95 10.66 1.35 0.87
N ALA A 96 10.30 1.55 2.14
CA ALA A 96 9.76 0.48 2.99
C ALA A 96 8.25 0.66 3.20
N VAL A 97 7.53 -0.45 3.35
CA VAL A 97 6.09 -0.44 3.60
C VAL A 97 5.75 -1.45 4.69
N THR A 98 4.96 -1.02 5.68
CA THR A 98 4.39 -1.89 6.72
C THR A 98 3.13 -1.25 7.26
N HIS A 99 2.11 -2.04 7.62
CA HIS A 99 0.86 -1.47 8.09
C HIS A 99 1.00 -0.63 9.36
N TYR A 100 1.93 -0.97 10.27
CA TYR A 100 2.01 -0.34 11.60
C TYR A 100 2.98 0.85 11.66
N PRO A 101 2.53 2.04 12.11
CA PRO A 101 3.37 3.22 12.30
C PRO A 101 4.58 3.02 13.21
N PHE A 102 4.48 2.15 14.23
CA PHE A 102 5.61 1.88 15.13
C PHE A 102 6.81 1.31 14.37
N TYR A 103 6.60 0.29 13.54
CA TYR A 103 7.66 -0.29 12.72
C TYR A 103 8.09 0.68 11.62
N ALA A 104 7.14 1.38 11.00
CA ALA A 104 7.45 2.36 9.96
C ALA A 104 8.37 3.48 10.46
N LYS A 105 8.11 4.06 11.63
CA LYS A 105 8.99 5.06 12.24
C LYS A 105 10.35 4.48 12.64
N ALA A 106 10.40 3.22 13.09
CA ALA A 106 11.67 2.56 13.39
C ALA A 106 12.53 2.41 12.12
N LEU A 107 11.93 1.96 11.02
CA LEU A 107 12.58 1.84 9.71
C LEU A 107 13.03 3.20 9.18
N ALA A 108 12.20 4.24 9.29
CA ALA A 108 12.55 5.59 8.85
C ALA A 108 13.78 6.18 9.59
N ARG A 109 14.10 5.68 10.78
CA ARG A 109 15.27 6.10 11.58
C ARG A 109 16.57 5.39 11.22
N THR A 110 16.51 4.32 10.41
CA THR A 110 17.71 3.53 10.04
C THR A 110 18.67 4.30 9.13
N GLY A 111 18.12 5.19 8.28
CA GLY A 111 18.85 5.83 7.19
C GLY A 111 18.89 5.02 5.89
N ASP A 112 18.27 3.83 5.87
CA ASP A 112 18.30 2.93 4.71
C ASP A 112 17.29 3.29 3.61
N TYR A 113 16.26 4.08 3.94
CA TYR A 113 15.12 4.39 3.07
C TYR A 113 14.96 5.89 2.85
N GLN A 114 14.49 6.27 1.66
CA GLN A 114 14.08 7.64 1.36
C GLN A 114 12.61 7.88 1.74
N ALA A 115 11.78 6.83 1.75
CA ALA A 115 10.43 6.90 2.27
C ALA A 115 10.01 5.61 2.98
N VAL A 116 9.14 5.74 3.98
CA VAL A 116 8.46 4.62 4.64
C VAL A 116 6.98 4.91 4.72
N PHE A 117 6.16 3.94 4.29
CA PHE A 117 4.70 4.07 4.28
C PHE A 117 4.05 3.14 5.29
N SER A 118 3.00 3.64 5.97
CA SER A 118 2.17 2.86 6.89
C SER A 118 0.68 3.16 6.76
N GLY A 119 -0.13 2.53 7.60
CA GLY A 119 -1.58 2.69 7.71
C GLY A 119 -2.02 2.69 9.18
N HIS A 120 -3.07 1.93 9.49
CA HIS A 120 -3.49 1.48 10.82
C HIS A 120 -4.16 2.52 11.72
N THR A 121 -3.68 3.77 11.77
CA THR A 121 -4.22 4.76 12.70
C THR A 121 -5.47 5.46 12.18
N HIS A 122 -5.76 5.34 10.88
CA HIS A 122 -6.81 6.11 10.19
C HIS A 122 -6.63 7.63 10.34
N GLU A 123 -5.40 8.06 10.61
CA GLU A 123 -5.03 9.46 10.80
C GLU A 123 -3.88 9.79 9.86
N GLN A 124 -4.20 10.62 8.86
CA GLN A 124 -3.20 11.07 7.91
C GLN A 124 -2.05 11.78 8.64
N THR A 125 -0.83 11.29 8.45
CA THR A 125 0.37 11.85 9.07
C THR A 125 1.51 11.89 8.07
N GLU A 126 2.17 13.04 7.96
CA GLU A 126 3.39 13.20 7.18
C GLU A 126 4.49 13.75 8.10
N GLU A 127 5.61 13.04 8.20
CA GLU A 127 6.74 13.42 9.05
C GLU A 127 8.05 13.16 8.32
N ARG A 128 9.02 14.07 8.47
CA ARG A 128 10.38 13.87 7.97
C ARG A 128 11.30 13.48 9.12
N ILE A 129 11.89 12.30 9.04
CA ILE A 129 12.76 11.72 10.06
C ILE A 129 14.16 11.59 9.46
N GLY A 130 15.05 12.52 9.81
CA GLY A 130 16.30 12.68 9.07
C GLY A 130 16.01 13.05 7.61
N ASP A 131 16.54 12.28 6.67
CA ASP A 131 16.27 12.44 5.24
C ASP A 131 15.09 11.60 4.74
N CYS A 132 14.53 10.71 5.58
CA CYS A 132 13.44 9.83 5.22
C CYS A 132 12.07 10.50 5.40
N LEU A 133 11.17 10.33 4.44
CA LEU A 133 9.75 10.66 4.56
C LEU A 133 8.98 9.49 5.17
N TRP A 134 8.40 9.65 6.36
CA TRP A 134 7.37 8.73 6.84
C TRP A 134 5.99 9.31 6.52
N LEU A 135 5.15 8.52 5.84
CA LEU A 135 3.78 8.90 5.48
C LEU A 135 2.80 7.80 5.87
N ASN A 136 1.75 8.22 6.56
CA ASN A 136 0.53 7.46 6.81
C ASN A 136 -0.60 8.18 6.05
N PRO A 137 -1.13 7.61 4.95
CA PRO A 137 -2.15 8.25 4.14
C PRO A 137 -3.52 8.23 4.85
#